data_AF-A0A3B8LPL8-F1
#
_entry.id   AF-A0A3B8LPL8-F1
#
_cell.length_a   1.000
_cell.length_b   1.000
_cell.length_c   1.000
_cell.angle_alpha   90.00
_cell.angle_beta   90.00
_cell.angle_gamma   90.00
#
_symmetry.space_group_name_H-M   'P 1'
#
loop_
_entity.id
_entity.type
_entity.pdbx_description
1 polymer ?
#
loop_
_entity_poly.entity_id
_entity_poly.type
_entity_poly.pdbx_seq_one_letter_code
_entity_poly.pdbx_strand_id
1 'polypeptide(L)'
;MEQVRKGLLSGVRARFEGLLGGKHERLLDIPWLRPRIERGIDALGECMFPAGAEIPYSAKDVELTKYMIDFFYKIPTQQSNMLCMLILAYEFALPTLYRKGWLFSQMSFEDQTDLLEHLHDSRLYPIRMLNVALRMFMSFGYMADERVLQEMGYFKNYAYPSDPRDIEIIERISQELQNTIAKELEQEETLDEKNEEVELSESLLSAPEATSGTATSTLS
;
A
#
# COMPACT_ATOMS: atom_id res chain seq x y z
N MET A 1 15.97 -34.96 -35.32
CA MET A 1 15.44 -34.22 -34.15
C MET A 1 16.50 -33.88 -33.09
N GLU A 2 17.66 -34.52 -33.07
CA GLU A 2 18.68 -34.31 -32.02
C GLU A 2 19.57 -33.06 -32.25
N GLN A 3 19.82 -32.67 -33.51
CA GLN A 3 20.63 -31.48 -33.83
C GLN A 3 19.91 -30.15 -33.50
N VAL A 4 18.58 -30.10 -33.58
CA VAL A 4 17.79 -28.89 -33.26
C VAL A 4 17.82 -28.58 -31.76
N ARG A 5 17.84 -29.61 -30.89
CA ARG A 5 17.95 -29.46 -29.43
C ARG A 5 19.31 -28.91 -28.99
N LYS A 6 20.40 -29.30 -29.67
CA LYS A 6 21.77 -28.81 -29.35
C LYS A 6 21.95 -27.33 -29.71
N GLY A 7 21.36 -26.87 -30.81
CA GLY A 7 21.35 -25.46 -31.19
C GLY A 7 20.65 -24.57 -30.17
N LEU A 8 19.46 -24.99 -29.69
CA LEU A 8 18.67 -24.24 -28.71
C LEU A 8 19.41 -24.08 -27.37
N LEU A 9 20.04 -25.15 -26.89
CA LEU A 9 20.77 -25.15 -25.61
C LEU A 9 22.08 -24.33 -25.66
N SER A 10 22.76 -24.29 -26.81
CA SER A 10 23.96 -23.47 -26.99
C SER A 10 23.66 -21.97 -26.97
N GLY A 11 22.52 -21.55 -27.54
CA GLY A 11 22.06 -20.17 -27.50
C GLY A 11 21.61 -19.73 -26.10
N VAL A 12 21.04 -20.64 -25.31
CA VAL A 12 20.69 -20.37 -23.89
C VAL A 12 21.96 -20.18 -23.05
N ARG A 13 22.99 -21.01 -23.25
CA ARG A 13 24.24 -20.93 -22.49
C ARG A 13 25.02 -19.63 -22.76
N ALA A 14 25.15 -19.23 -24.03
CA ALA A 14 25.81 -17.98 -24.39
C ALA A 14 25.08 -16.73 -23.85
N ARG A 15 23.74 -16.78 -23.74
CA ARG A 15 22.93 -15.72 -23.14
C ARG A 15 23.10 -15.65 -21.62
N PHE A 16 23.26 -16.79 -20.95
CA PHE A 16 23.54 -16.84 -19.51
C PHE A 16 24.97 -16.37 -19.17
N GLU A 17 25.96 -16.70 -20.00
CA GLU A 17 27.35 -16.22 -19.82
C GLU A 17 27.46 -14.70 -19.99
N GLY A 18 26.66 -14.08 -20.88
CA GLY A 18 26.54 -12.62 -20.96
C GLY A 18 25.83 -11.96 -19.77
N LEU A 19 24.95 -12.71 -19.09
CA LEU A 19 24.21 -12.25 -17.91
C LEU A 19 25.08 -12.21 -16.64
N LEU A 20 26.07 -13.12 -16.56
CA LEU A 20 27.04 -13.20 -15.45
C LEU A 20 28.36 -12.46 -15.76
N GLY A 21 28.60 -12.09 -17.02
CA GLY A 21 29.85 -11.52 -17.54
C GLY A 21 30.07 -10.01 -17.33
N GLY A 22 29.30 -9.36 -16.45
CA GLY A 22 29.65 -8.04 -15.89
C GLY A 22 29.59 -6.81 -16.83
N LYS A 23 29.03 -6.92 -18.05
CA LYS A 23 28.90 -5.75 -18.95
C LYS A 23 27.62 -4.94 -18.78
N HIS A 24 26.57 -5.54 -18.21
CA HIS A 24 25.33 -4.85 -17.91
C HIS A 24 25.16 -4.81 -16.40
N GLU A 25 25.14 -3.61 -15.82
CA GLU A 25 24.88 -3.46 -14.39
C GLU A 25 23.44 -3.90 -14.07
N ARG A 26 22.46 -3.54 -14.93
CA ARG A 26 21.04 -3.90 -14.76
C ARG A 26 20.55 -4.86 -15.85
N LEU A 27 19.69 -5.80 -15.47
CA LEU A 27 19.01 -6.72 -16.39
C LEU A 27 18.11 -5.99 -17.40
N LEU A 28 17.55 -4.84 -17.02
CA LEU A 28 16.75 -4.00 -17.90
C LEU A 28 17.53 -3.39 -19.07
N ASP A 29 18.85 -3.27 -18.95
CA ASP A 29 19.66 -2.70 -20.01
C ASP A 29 19.99 -3.73 -21.10
N ILE A 30 19.61 -4.99 -20.89
CA ILE A 30 19.79 -6.07 -21.85
C ILE A 30 18.68 -5.96 -22.92
N PRO A 31 19.01 -5.65 -24.19
CA PRO A 31 18.02 -5.25 -25.21
C PRO A 31 16.94 -6.30 -25.50
N TRP A 32 17.28 -7.59 -25.38
CA TRP A 32 16.32 -8.67 -25.63
C TRP A 32 15.49 -9.05 -24.39
N LEU A 33 15.93 -8.62 -23.20
CA LEU A 33 15.30 -8.97 -21.93
C LEU A 33 14.26 -7.94 -21.51
N ARG A 34 14.53 -6.64 -21.72
CA ARG A 34 13.59 -5.57 -21.40
C ARG A 34 12.20 -5.76 -22.04
N PRO A 35 12.06 -6.03 -23.35
CA PRO A 35 10.75 -6.26 -23.95
C PRO A 35 10.04 -7.51 -23.42
N ARG A 36 10.77 -8.43 -22.77
CA ARG A 36 10.18 -9.61 -22.12
C ARG A 36 9.65 -9.28 -20.73
N ILE A 37 10.40 -8.48 -19.98
CA ILE A 37 9.97 -7.98 -18.68
C ILE A 37 8.73 -7.11 -18.87
N GLU A 38 8.75 -6.16 -19.81
CA GLU A 38 7.58 -5.31 -20.13
C GLU A 38 6.34 -6.15 -20.45
N ARG A 39 6.46 -7.14 -21.35
CA ARG A 39 5.35 -8.06 -21.68
C ARG A 39 4.87 -8.89 -20.49
N GLY A 40 5.79 -9.34 -19.63
CA GLY A 40 5.44 -10.06 -18.41
C GLY A 40 4.64 -9.18 -17.46
N ILE A 41 5.06 -7.92 -17.28
CA ILE A 41 4.35 -6.94 -16.45
C ILE A 41 2.98 -6.61 -17.06
N ASP A 42 2.90 -6.39 -18.38
CA ASP A 42 1.63 -6.14 -19.08
C ASP A 42 0.65 -7.30 -18.85
N ALA A 43 1.08 -8.53 -19.09
CA ALA A 43 0.23 -9.72 -18.94
C ALA A 43 -0.19 -9.95 -17.49
N LEU A 44 0.74 -9.81 -16.53
CA LEU A 44 0.43 -9.91 -15.11
C LEU A 44 -0.53 -8.80 -14.67
N GLY A 45 -0.28 -7.56 -15.10
CA GLY A 45 -1.11 -6.41 -14.82
C GLY A 45 -2.54 -6.61 -15.31
N GLU A 46 -2.72 -6.97 -16.58
CA GLU A 46 -4.03 -7.22 -17.17
C GLU A 46 -4.75 -8.40 -16.54
N CYS A 47 -4.01 -9.46 -16.15
CA CYS A 47 -4.57 -10.61 -15.46
C CYS A 47 -5.10 -10.24 -14.06
N MET A 48 -4.44 -9.30 -13.36
CA MET A 48 -4.75 -8.94 -11.98
C MET A 48 -5.72 -7.75 -11.87
N PHE A 49 -5.64 -6.82 -12.82
CA PHE A 49 -6.44 -5.61 -12.91
C PHE A 49 -7.05 -5.50 -14.32
N PRO A 50 -7.98 -6.40 -14.68
CA PRO A 50 -8.59 -6.40 -16.01
C PRO A 50 -9.53 -5.20 -16.19
N ALA A 51 -9.73 -4.81 -17.44
CA ALA A 51 -10.73 -3.80 -17.78
C ALA A 51 -12.14 -4.26 -17.39
N GLY A 52 -12.94 -3.36 -16.82
CA GLY A 52 -14.32 -3.66 -16.38
C GLY A 52 -14.42 -4.43 -15.07
N ALA A 53 -13.34 -4.48 -14.28
CA ALA A 53 -13.41 -4.89 -12.87
C ALA A 53 -14.19 -3.87 -12.01
N GLU A 54 -14.26 -4.11 -10.69
CA GLU A 54 -14.91 -3.21 -9.75
C GLU A 54 -14.31 -1.79 -9.76
N ILE A 55 -12.99 -1.71 -9.90
CA ILE A 55 -12.29 -0.45 -10.19
C ILE A 55 -12.27 -0.26 -11.72
N PRO A 56 -12.76 0.87 -12.25
CA PRO A 56 -12.98 1.04 -13.70
C PRO A 56 -11.69 1.12 -14.53
N TYR A 57 -10.53 1.33 -13.90
CA TYR A 57 -9.24 1.49 -14.58
C TYR A 57 -8.51 0.15 -14.70
N SER A 58 -8.14 -0.25 -15.90
CA SER A 58 -7.28 -1.42 -16.12
C SER A 58 -5.80 -1.12 -15.84
N ALA A 59 -4.96 -2.16 -15.77
CA ALA A 59 -3.51 -2.00 -15.70
C ALA A 59 -2.93 -1.18 -16.85
N LYS A 60 -3.51 -1.26 -18.06
CA LYS A 60 -3.15 -0.42 -19.21
C LYS A 60 -3.53 1.04 -19.02
N ASP A 61 -4.71 1.32 -18.47
CA ASP A 61 -5.21 2.69 -18.30
C ASP A 61 -4.32 3.51 -17.35
N VAL A 62 -3.69 2.85 -16.38
CA VAL A 62 -2.76 3.44 -15.41
C VAL A 62 -1.29 3.38 -15.85
N GLU A 63 -1.02 2.95 -17.09
CA GLU A 63 0.34 2.76 -17.62
C GLU A 63 1.26 1.95 -16.67
N LEU A 64 0.73 0.89 -16.03
CA LEU A 64 1.41 0.16 -14.95
C LEU A 64 2.82 -0.27 -15.34
N THR A 65 3.00 -0.80 -16.54
CA THR A 65 4.31 -1.25 -17.04
C THR A 65 5.33 -0.12 -17.09
N LYS A 66 4.93 1.05 -17.58
CA LYS A 66 5.83 2.22 -17.64
C LYS A 66 6.24 2.65 -16.23
N TYR A 67 5.28 2.73 -15.30
CA TYR A 67 5.57 3.04 -13.90
C TYR A 67 6.57 2.06 -13.29
N MET A 68 6.37 0.75 -13.51
CA MET A 68 7.21 -0.30 -12.93
C MET A 68 8.63 -0.29 -13.51
N ILE A 69 8.77 -0.04 -14.82
CA ILE A 69 10.08 0.11 -15.46
C ILE A 69 10.81 1.35 -14.90
N ASP A 70 10.13 2.49 -14.78
CA ASP A 70 10.72 3.70 -14.19
C ASP A 70 11.11 3.49 -12.72
N PHE A 71 10.28 2.78 -11.96
CA PHE A 71 10.58 2.39 -10.58
C PHE A 71 11.84 1.51 -10.49
N PHE A 72 11.97 0.53 -11.38
CA PHE A 72 13.15 -0.33 -11.44
C PHE A 72 14.44 0.44 -11.76
N TYR A 73 14.38 1.56 -12.47
CA TYR A 73 15.54 2.45 -12.69
C TYR A 73 15.87 3.29 -11.45
N LYS A 74 14.88 3.63 -10.62
CA LYS A 74 15.06 4.44 -9.40
C LYS A 74 15.66 3.68 -8.22
N ILE A 75 15.41 2.37 -8.12
CA ILE A 75 15.96 1.53 -7.05
C ILE A 75 17.40 1.09 -7.35
N PRO A 76 18.18 0.66 -6.33
CA PRO A 76 19.53 0.19 -6.58
C PRO A 76 19.52 -1.09 -7.43
N THR A 77 20.60 -1.24 -8.20
CA THR A 77 20.75 -2.23 -9.26
C THR A 77 20.46 -3.67 -8.81
N GLN A 78 20.92 -4.05 -7.61
CA GLN A 78 20.72 -5.41 -7.11
C GLN A 78 19.23 -5.71 -6.83
N GLN A 79 18.48 -4.79 -6.21
CA GLN A 79 17.05 -4.99 -5.98
C GLN A 79 16.28 -4.98 -7.31
N SER A 80 16.65 -4.07 -8.23
CA SER A 80 16.10 -4.02 -9.59
C SER A 80 16.24 -5.36 -10.31
N ASN A 81 17.45 -5.94 -10.29
CA ASN A 81 17.71 -7.24 -10.89
C ASN A 81 16.90 -8.36 -10.22
N MET A 82 16.76 -8.33 -8.89
CA MET A 82 15.94 -9.31 -8.16
C MET A 82 14.47 -9.26 -8.60
N LEU A 83 13.89 -8.07 -8.71
CA LEU A 83 12.49 -7.89 -9.16
C LEU A 83 12.33 -8.27 -10.65
N CYS A 84 13.30 -7.93 -11.50
CA CYS A 84 13.30 -8.41 -12.89
C CYS A 84 13.31 -9.93 -12.98
N MET A 85 14.13 -10.61 -12.16
CA MET A 85 14.17 -12.07 -12.10
C MET A 85 12.85 -12.66 -11.59
N LEU A 86 12.17 -11.99 -10.66
CA LEU A 86 10.82 -12.37 -10.24
C LEU A 86 9.84 -12.35 -11.42
N ILE A 87 9.77 -11.26 -12.17
CA ILE A 87 8.90 -11.16 -13.36
C ILE A 87 9.26 -12.25 -14.38
N LEU A 88 10.56 -12.48 -14.63
CA LEU A 88 11.01 -13.51 -15.55
C LEU A 88 10.67 -14.94 -15.07
N ALA A 89 10.64 -15.18 -13.77
CA ALA A 89 10.19 -16.46 -13.23
C ALA A 89 8.71 -16.72 -13.55
N TYR A 90 7.87 -15.70 -13.46
CA TYR A 90 6.47 -15.78 -13.87
C TYR A 90 6.32 -15.91 -15.38
N GLU A 91 7.12 -15.18 -16.17
CA GLU A 91 7.07 -15.24 -17.63
C GLU A 91 7.52 -16.60 -18.19
N PHE A 92 8.54 -17.25 -17.61
CA PHE A 92 9.14 -18.47 -18.17
C PHE A 92 9.03 -19.70 -17.27
N ALA A 93 9.44 -19.57 -16.00
CA ALA A 93 9.70 -20.72 -15.15
C ALA A 93 8.40 -21.39 -14.68
N LEU A 94 7.42 -20.60 -14.22
CA LEU A 94 6.17 -21.12 -13.67
C LEU A 94 5.25 -21.75 -14.73
N PRO A 95 5.01 -21.14 -15.91
CA PRO A 95 4.25 -21.78 -16.98
C PRO A 95 4.84 -23.13 -17.39
N THR A 96 6.17 -23.21 -17.48
CA THR A 96 6.90 -24.44 -17.82
C THR A 96 6.79 -25.49 -16.71
N LEU A 97 6.94 -25.09 -15.45
CA LEU A 97 6.86 -25.98 -14.29
C LEU A 97 5.48 -26.65 -14.19
N TYR A 98 4.42 -25.91 -14.49
CA TYR A 98 3.03 -26.38 -14.43
C TYR A 98 2.50 -26.89 -15.78
N ARG A 99 3.35 -26.99 -16.81
CA ARG A 99 3.01 -27.49 -18.16
C ARG A 99 1.83 -26.78 -18.83
N LYS A 100 1.55 -25.53 -18.46
CA LYS A 100 0.44 -24.73 -19.00
C LYS A 100 0.80 -23.93 -20.25
N GLY A 101 2.09 -23.80 -20.56
CA GLY A 101 2.54 -23.05 -21.72
C GLY A 101 4.04 -22.81 -21.73
N TRP A 102 4.51 -22.13 -22.77
CA TRP A 102 5.92 -21.73 -22.90
C TRP A 102 6.20 -20.36 -22.26
N LEU A 103 5.25 -19.42 -22.37
CA LEU A 103 5.38 -18.04 -21.90
C LEU A 103 4.05 -17.58 -21.30
N PHE A 104 4.08 -16.96 -20.12
CA PHE A 104 2.88 -16.45 -19.47
C PHE A 104 2.15 -15.41 -20.32
N SER A 105 2.90 -14.45 -20.86
CA SER A 105 2.36 -13.40 -21.74
C SER A 105 1.69 -13.90 -23.03
N GLN A 106 1.87 -15.17 -23.40
CA GLN A 106 1.26 -15.78 -24.58
C GLN A 106 0.08 -16.69 -24.27
N MET A 107 -0.19 -16.95 -22.99
CA MET A 107 -1.31 -17.77 -22.56
C MET A 107 -2.64 -17.03 -22.74
N SER A 108 -3.74 -17.77 -22.80
CA SER A 108 -5.07 -17.17 -22.73
C SER A 108 -5.28 -16.52 -21.36
N PHE A 109 -6.19 -15.55 -21.27
CA PHE A 109 -6.51 -14.89 -20.00
C PHE A 109 -6.98 -15.91 -18.94
N GLU A 110 -7.82 -16.86 -19.35
CA GLU A 110 -8.32 -17.95 -18.49
C GLU A 110 -7.17 -18.80 -17.93
N ASP A 111 -6.21 -19.20 -18.78
CA ASP A 111 -5.05 -19.98 -18.35
C ASP A 111 -4.09 -19.19 -17.45
N GLN A 112 -3.97 -17.87 -17.68
CA GLN A 112 -3.18 -16.98 -16.83
C GLN A 112 -3.77 -16.92 -15.42
N THR A 113 -5.07 -16.68 -15.31
CA THR A 113 -5.79 -16.64 -14.02
C THR A 113 -5.71 -17.99 -13.30
N ASP A 114 -6.00 -19.09 -13.99
CA ASP A 114 -5.93 -20.43 -13.42
C ASP A 114 -4.49 -20.79 -12.98
N LEU A 115 -3.44 -20.32 -13.68
CA LEU A 115 -2.07 -20.47 -13.19
C LEU A 115 -1.86 -19.70 -11.88
N LEU A 116 -2.26 -18.43 -11.80
CA LEU A 116 -2.06 -17.59 -10.61
C LEU A 116 -2.84 -18.11 -9.39
N GLU A 117 -4.04 -18.66 -9.59
CA GLU A 117 -4.84 -19.33 -8.57
C GLU A 117 -4.16 -20.63 -8.10
N HIS A 118 -3.69 -21.45 -9.04
CA HIS A 118 -2.98 -22.68 -8.69
C HIS A 118 -1.68 -22.40 -7.90
N LEU A 119 -0.97 -21.31 -8.22
CA LEU A 119 0.22 -20.88 -7.46
C LEU A 119 -0.14 -20.41 -6.05
N HIS A 120 -1.29 -19.75 -5.87
CA HIS A 120 -1.80 -19.36 -4.56
C HIS A 120 -2.14 -20.57 -3.69
N ASP A 121 -2.69 -21.62 -4.29
CA ASP A 121 -3.11 -22.84 -3.58
C ASP A 121 -2.01 -23.91 -3.51
N SER A 122 -0.80 -23.60 -3.98
CA SER A 122 0.33 -24.52 -4.01
C SER A 122 0.70 -25.03 -2.61
N ARG A 123 0.98 -26.33 -2.48
CA ARG A 123 1.45 -26.92 -1.22
C ARG A 123 2.81 -26.39 -0.78
N LEU A 124 3.60 -25.89 -1.73
CA LEU A 124 4.94 -25.37 -1.45
C LEU A 124 4.83 -23.93 -0.93
N TYR A 125 5.07 -23.75 0.37
CA TYR A 125 5.04 -22.43 1.01
C TYR A 125 5.86 -21.34 0.28
N PRO A 126 7.09 -21.61 -0.21
CA PRO A 126 7.85 -20.59 -0.94
C PRO A 126 7.15 -20.10 -2.20
N ILE A 127 6.42 -20.96 -2.92
CA ILE A 127 5.68 -20.57 -4.14
C ILE A 127 4.50 -19.66 -3.78
N ARG A 128 3.76 -20.01 -2.72
CA ARG A 128 2.66 -19.16 -2.23
C ARG A 128 3.16 -17.80 -1.79
N MET A 129 4.25 -17.77 -1.02
CA MET A 129 4.87 -16.53 -0.56
C MET A 129 5.33 -15.66 -1.74
N LEU A 130 5.93 -16.29 -2.76
CA LEU A 130 6.34 -15.61 -4.00
C LEU A 130 5.14 -14.99 -4.72
N ASN A 131 4.02 -15.72 -4.78
CA ASN A 131 2.78 -15.22 -5.38
C ASN A 131 2.22 -14.03 -4.62
N VAL A 132 2.11 -14.11 -3.30
CA VAL A 132 1.65 -12.99 -2.48
C VAL A 132 2.57 -11.78 -2.64
N ALA A 133 3.89 -11.97 -2.63
CA ALA A 133 4.86 -10.90 -2.85
C ALA A 133 4.69 -10.22 -4.22
N LEU A 134 4.49 -11.01 -5.28
CA LEU A 134 4.20 -10.47 -6.61
C LEU A 134 2.90 -9.67 -6.60
N ARG A 135 1.82 -10.19 -5.99
CA ARG A 135 0.54 -9.48 -5.92
C ARG A 135 0.67 -8.14 -5.21
N MET A 136 1.31 -8.11 -4.04
CA MET A 136 1.55 -6.87 -3.32
C MET A 136 2.38 -5.88 -4.15
N PHE A 137 3.40 -6.37 -4.86
CA PHE A 137 4.25 -5.54 -5.69
C PHE A 137 3.51 -4.94 -6.90
N MET A 138 2.70 -5.73 -7.60
CA MET A 138 1.88 -5.26 -8.71
C MET A 138 0.79 -4.29 -8.23
N SER A 139 0.14 -4.59 -7.10
CA SER A 139 -0.84 -3.69 -6.47
C SER A 139 -0.22 -2.36 -6.06
N PHE A 140 1.02 -2.36 -5.55
CA PHE A 140 1.72 -1.12 -5.22
C PHE A 140 1.92 -0.23 -6.46
N GLY A 141 2.30 -0.82 -7.60
CA GLY A 141 2.42 -0.07 -8.85
C GLY A 141 1.07 0.44 -9.36
N TYR A 142 0.02 -0.37 -9.26
CA TYR A 142 -1.33 0.00 -9.71
C TYR A 142 -1.93 1.13 -8.87
N MET A 143 -1.78 1.07 -7.55
CA MET A 143 -2.20 2.12 -6.62
C MET A 143 -1.30 3.36 -6.64
N ALA A 144 -0.27 3.41 -7.49
CA ALA A 144 0.51 4.62 -7.67
C ALA A 144 -0.25 5.69 -8.47
N ASP A 145 -1.26 5.29 -9.25
CA ASP A 145 -2.16 6.19 -9.98
C ASP A 145 -3.23 6.77 -9.05
N GLU A 146 -3.41 8.09 -9.12
CA GLU A 146 -4.32 8.84 -8.26
C GLU A 146 -5.78 8.49 -8.51
N ARG A 147 -6.14 8.19 -9.76
CA ARG A 147 -7.51 7.85 -10.14
C ARG A 147 -7.95 6.54 -9.50
N VAL A 148 -7.04 5.56 -9.42
CA VAL A 148 -7.28 4.30 -8.71
C VAL A 148 -7.51 4.55 -7.22
N LEU A 149 -6.66 5.37 -6.61
CA LEU A 149 -6.79 5.70 -5.18
C LEU A 149 -8.12 6.40 -4.87
N GLN A 150 -8.55 7.33 -5.72
CA GLN A 150 -9.84 8.02 -5.58
C GLN A 150 -11.02 7.04 -5.66
N GLU A 151 -11.02 6.12 -6.64
CA GLU A 151 -12.07 5.10 -6.77
C GLU A 151 -12.09 4.10 -5.59
N MET A 152 -10.93 3.80 -5.02
CA MET A 152 -10.85 3.00 -3.79
C MET A 152 -11.36 3.75 -2.54
N GLY A 153 -11.77 5.01 -2.69
CA GLY A 153 -12.18 5.88 -1.58
C GLY A 153 -11.01 6.29 -0.69
N TYR A 154 -9.78 6.31 -1.23
CA TYR A 154 -8.63 6.85 -0.51
C TYR A 154 -8.67 8.37 -0.57
N PHE A 155 -8.78 8.99 0.59
CA PHE A 155 -8.76 10.44 0.76
C PHE A 155 -7.62 10.86 1.68
N LYS A 156 -7.18 12.11 1.53
CA LYS A 156 -6.22 12.71 2.43
C LYS A 156 -6.96 13.30 3.64
N ASN A 157 -6.39 13.15 4.83
CA ASN A 157 -6.86 13.89 6.01
C ASN A 157 -6.21 15.27 6.11
N TYR A 158 -5.02 15.43 5.49
CA TYR A 158 -4.22 16.65 5.52
C TYR A 158 -3.46 16.81 4.19
N ALA A 159 -3.27 18.05 3.74
CA ALA A 159 -2.36 18.37 2.64
C ALA A 159 -0.91 18.26 3.13
N TYR A 160 -0.21 17.17 2.78
CA TYR A 160 1.23 17.11 2.97
C TYR A 160 1.94 17.91 1.87
N PRO A 161 2.77 18.93 2.19
CA PRO A 161 3.44 19.74 1.19
C PRO A 161 4.37 18.95 0.25
N SER A 162 4.82 17.77 0.69
CA SER A 162 5.72 16.89 -0.05
C SER A 162 5.01 15.86 -0.91
N ASP A 163 3.69 15.72 -0.80
CA ASP A 163 2.92 14.74 -1.57
C ASP A 163 2.42 15.39 -2.86
N PRO A 164 2.96 15.02 -4.04
CA PRO A 164 2.61 15.67 -5.30
C PRO A 164 1.21 15.30 -5.81
N ARG A 165 0.51 14.37 -5.14
CA ARG A 165 -0.76 13.81 -5.63
C ARG A 165 -1.95 14.72 -5.38
N ASP A 166 -2.85 14.86 -6.35
CA ASP A 166 -4.07 15.64 -6.23
C ASP A 166 -5.25 14.73 -5.80
N ILE A 167 -5.27 14.39 -4.50
CA ILE A 167 -6.30 13.54 -3.89
C ILE A 167 -7.17 14.40 -2.99
N GLU A 168 -8.48 14.18 -3.05
CA GLU A 168 -9.47 14.89 -2.23
C GLU A 168 -9.12 14.82 -0.74
N ILE A 169 -9.18 15.98 -0.09
CA ILE A 169 -8.98 16.12 1.35
C ILE A 169 -10.34 16.13 2.02
N ILE A 170 -10.66 15.08 2.78
CA ILE A 170 -11.92 15.02 3.54
C ILE A 170 -11.64 15.55 4.95
N GLU A 171 -12.09 16.77 5.24
CA GLU A 171 -11.94 17.43 6.56
C GLU A 171 -12.79 16.80 7.68
N ARG A 172 -13.47 15.68 7.43
CA ARG A 172 -14.44 15.06 8.34
C ARG A 172 -13.82 14.71 9.70
N ILE A 173 -12.59 14.23 9.72
CA ILE A 173 -11.86 13.96 10.98
C ILE A 173 -11.57 15.27 11.72
N SER A 174 -11.25 16.36 11.01
CA SER A 174 -11.00 17.66 11.63
C SER A 174 -12.27 18.23 12.27
N GLN A 175 -13.42 18.11 11.60
CA GLN A 175 -14.71 18.54 12.15
C GLN A 175 -15.14 17.71 13.36
N GLU A 176 -14.98 16.39 13.33
CA GLU A 176 -15.28 15.52 14.47
C GLU A 176 -14.36 15.83 15.67
N LEU A 177 -13.07 16.09 15.43
CA LEU A 177 -12.14 16.50 16.47
C LEU A 177 -12.49 17.88 17.05
N GLN A 178 -12.80 18.86 16.18
CA GLN A 178 -13.24 20.19 16.60
C GLN A 178 -14.53 20.14 17.43
N ASN A 179 -15.50 19.32 17.01
CA ASN A 179 -16.75 19.13 17.75
C ASN A 179 -16.52 18.41 19.10
N THR A 180 -15.50 17.55 19.19
CA THR A 180 -15.14 16.89 20.45
C THR A 180 -14.45 17.85 21.40
N ILE A 181 -13.47 18.63 20.91
CA ILE A 181 -12.78 19.67 21.69
C ILE A 181 -13.75 20.74 22.18
N ALA A 182 -14.69 21.18 21.32
CA ALA A 182 -15.70 22.15 21.71
C ALA A 182 -16.61 21.62 22.84
N LYS A 183 -16.99 20.33 22.79
CA LYS A 183 -17.77 19.70 23.87
C LYS A 183 -17.00 19.55 25.17
N GLU A 184 -15.69 19.28 25.12
CA GLU A 184 -14.85 19.18 26.31
C GLU A 184 -14.68 20.55 26.97
N LEU A 185 -14.48 21.62 26.19
CA LEU A 185 -14.41 22.99 26.70
C LEU A 185 -15.72 23.48 27.33
N GLU A 186 -16.87 23.18 26.71
CA GLU A 186 -18.19 23.50 27.30
C GLU A 186 -18.44 22.75 28.62
N GLN A 187 -17.86 21.55 28.79
CA GLN A 187 -17.95 20.79 30.04
C GLN A 187 -17.04 21.35 31.14
N GLU A 188 -15.87 21.90 30.80
CA GLU A 188 -15.00 22.57 31.77
C GLU A 188 -15.59 23.91 32.25
N GLU A 189 -16.13 24.74 31.35
CA GLU A 189 -16.77 26.01 31.75
C GLU A 189 -17.97 25.79 32.69
N THR A 190 -18.78 24.76 32.43
CA THR A 190 -19.93 24.42 33.29
C THR A 190 -19.55 23.81 34.64
N LEU A 191 -18.33 23.28 34.78
CA LEU A 191 -17.79 22.82 36.06
C LEU A 191 -17.23 23.98 36.89
N ASP A 192 -16.59 24.96 36.25
CA ASP A 192 -16.08 26.15 36.92
C ASP A 192 -17.20 27.06 37.44
N GLU A 193 -18.27 27.29 36.65
CA GLU A 193 -19.45 28.05 37.12
C GLU A 193 -20.12 27.38 38.33
N LYS A 194 -20.18 26.04 38.36
CA LYS A 194 -20.72 25.31 39.51
C LYS A 194 -19.84 25.40 40.75
N ASN A 195 -18.52 25.43 40.60
CA ASN A 195 -17.62 25.60 41.74
C ASN A 195 -17.68 27.02 42.31
N GLU A 196 -17.83 28.05 41.47
CA GLU A 196 -18.03 29.43 41.94
C GLU A 196 -19.36 29.61 42.69
N GLU A 197 -20.45 28.98 42.24
CA GLU A 197 -21.73 28.99 42.98
C GLU A 197 -21.61 28.30 44.36
N VAL A 198 -20.84 27.22 44.45
CA VAL A 198 -20.59 26.51 45.71
C VAL A 198 -19.76 27.37 46.67
N GLU A 199 -18.67 28.00 46.21
CA GLU A 199 -17.85 28.89 47.05
C GLU A 199 -18.61 30.14 47.53
N LEU A 200 -19.46 30.74 46.69
CA LEU A 200 -20.31 31.87 47.07
C LEU A 200 -21.36 31.46 48.13
N SER A 201 -21.94 30.27 48.01
CA SER A 201 -22.91 29.75 48.98
C SER A 201 -22.29 29.41 50.35
N GLU A 202 -21.06 28.89 50.38
CA GLU A 202 -20.34 28.63 51.64
C GLU A 202 -19.89 29.94 52.33
N SER A 203 -19.52 30.97 51.56
CA SER A 203 -19.13 32.27 52.13
C SER A 203 -20.29 33.01 52.82
N LEU A 204 -21.53 32.82 52.37
CA LEU A 204 -22.73 33.44 52.95
C LEU A 204 -23.25 32.76 54.23
N LEU A 205 -22.87 31.50 54.47
CA LEU A 205 -23.25 30.75 55.68
C LEU A 205 -22.32 31.00 56.87
N SER A 206 -21.21 31.71 56.68
CA SER A 206 -20.18 31.94 57.71
C SER A 206 -20.26 33.35 58.35
N ALA A 207 -21.45 33.94 58.44
CA ALA A 207 -21.66 35.19 59.17
C ALA A 207 -21.59 34.94 60.71
N PRO A 208 -20.70 35.61 61.46
CA PRO A 208 -20.56 35.37 62.88
C PRO A 208 -21.77 35.90 63.67
N GLU A 209 -22.42 35.02 64.42
CA GLU A 209 -23.42 35.38 65.44
C GLU A 209 -22.78 36.32 66.48
N ALA A 210 -23.25 37.57 66.49
CA ALA A 210 -22.94 38.54 67.52
C ALA A 210 -23.54 38.07 68.86
N THR A 211 -22.71 37.42 69.69
CA THR A 211 -23.08 37.00 71.04
C THR A 211 -23.09 38.20 71.98
N SER A 212 -24.30 38.69 72.28
CA SER A 212 -24.56 39.67 73.33
C SER A 212 -24.59 39.00 74.70
N GLY A 213 -23.71 39.43 75.60
CA GLY A 213 -23.91 39.60 77.05
C GLY A 213 -24.44 38.44 77.91
N THR A 214 -23.82 38.22 79.06
CA THR A 214 -24.32 38.71 80.37
C THR A 214 -23.44 38.16 81.49
N ALA A 215 -22.96 39.07 82.34
CA ALA A 215 -22.20 38.78 83.54
C ALA A 215 -23.13 38.57 84.76
N THR A 216 -22.87 37.53 85.55
CA THR A 216 -23.33 37.34 86.94
C THR A 216 -22.40 36.29 87.56
N SER A 217 -21.40 36.65 88.38
CA SER A 217 -21.48 36.97 89.81
C SER A 217 -22.33 36.00 90.63
N THR A 218 -21.67 35.15 91.45
CA THR A 218 -21.93 34.83 92.88
C THR A 218 -21.36 33.44 93.21
N LEU A 219 -20.28 33.36 94.01
CA LEU A 219 -20.29 33.01 95.45
C LEU A 219 -20.72 31.55 95.74
N SER A 220 -19.76 30.68 96.04
CA SER A 220 -19.50 30.07 97.37
C SER A 220 -18.36 29.06 97.28
#